data_AF-A0A7C7LU84-F1
#
_entry.id   AF-A0A7C7LU84-F1
#
_cell.length_a   1.000
_cell.length_b   1.000
_cell.length_c   1.000
_cell.angle_alpha   90.00
_cell.angle_beta   90.00
_cell.angle_gamma   90.00
#
_symmetry.space_group_name_H-M   'P 1'
#
loop_
_entity.id
_entity.type
_entity.pdbx_description
1 polymer ?
#
loop_
_entity_poly.entity_id
_entity_poly.type
_entity_poly.pdbx_seq_one_letter_code
_entity_poly.pdbx_strand_id
1 'polypeptide(L)'
;MKKVLIKGVDIIHSITFWQLILTVIILLPLGLFGLRQNNLQMGELKLAVIDADEAGVGQQEALDALSKHVFTHMNTSTEVELASTYDRVVAQIQSDASQNLVNPQLFEQGQAACASRPSAVRQQCVQDYVVANSNAGADVVNLEYPEKGFYRFSFYSPRWTPDLAGWSLLGTAVSVLLMIFKVVHKKIRP
;
A
#
# COMPACT_ATOMS: atom_id res chain seq x y z
N MET A 1 16.03 -42.70 9.77
CA MET A 1 16.12 -41.41 10.49
C MET A 1 17.51 -41.11 11.08
N LYS A 2 18.09 -41.95 11.96
CA LYS A 2 19.42 -41.66 12.58
C LYS A 2 20.55 -41.35 11.59
N LYS A 3 20.70 -42.10 10.49
CA LYS A 3 21.77 -41.86 9.48
C LYS A 3 21.63 -40.52 8.73
N VAL A 4 20.41 -40.02 8.54
CA VAL A 4 20.16 -38.72 7.88
C VAL A 4 20.53 -37.57 8.83
N LEU A 5 20.18 -37.70 10.11
CA LEU A 5 20.54 -36.74 11.15
C LEU A 5 22.06 -36.64 11.34
N ILE A 6 22.78 -37.77 11.32
CA ILE A 6 24.24 -37.80 11.46
C ILE A 6 24.92 -37.09 10.28
N LYS A 7 24.54 -37.40 9.03
CA LYS A 7 25.09 -36.73 7.85
C LYS A 7 24.84 -35.21 7.84
N GLY A 8 23.68 -34.77 8.31
CA GLY A 8 23.37 -33.34 8.40
C GLY A 8 24.25 -32.59 9.41
N VAL A 9 24.59 -33.23 10.52
CA VAL A 9 25.50 -32.68 11.55
C VAL A 9 26.93 -32.57 11.04
N ASP A 10 27.41 -33.54 10.26
CA ASP A 10 28.78 -33.54 9.71
C ASP A 10 29.00 -32.36 8.73
N ILE A 11 28.00 -32.04 7.89
CA ILE A 11 28.04 -30.90 6.95
C ILE A 11 28.06 -29.56 7.70
N ILE A 12 27.32 -29.42 8.79
CA ILE A 12 27.32 -28.19 9.60
C ILE A 12 28.68 -27.97 10.29
N HIS A 13 29.40 -29.05 10.61
CA HIS A 13 30.73 -28.96 11.20
C HIS A 13 31.79 -28.49 10.19
N SER A 14 31.67 -28.84 8.90
CA SER A 14 32.65 -28.43 7.88
C SER A 14 32.63 -26.94 7.54
N ILE A 15 31.50 -26.26 7.78
CA ILE A 15 31.38 -24.80 7.54
C ILE A 15 32.11 -24.04 8.65
N THR A 16 33.09 -23.22 8.32
CA THR A 16 33.84 -22.45 9.32
C THR A 16 33.07 -21.21 9.78
N PHE A 17 33.30 -20.77 11.03
CA PHE A 17 32.58 -19.63 11.60
C PHE A 17 32.82 -18.33 10.81
N TRP A 18 34.04 -18.11 10.32
CA TRP A 18 34.38 -16.96 9.48
C TRP A 18 33.65 -16.93 8.14
N GLN A 19 33.38 -18.10 7.53
CA GLN A 19 32.57 -18.15 6.30
C GLN A 19 31.13 -17.65 6.56
N LEU A 20 30.52 -18.01 7.69
CA LEU A 20 29.19 -17.52 8.06
C LEU A 20 29.18 -16.00 8.27
N ILE A 21 30.22 -15.44 8.90
CA ILE A 21 30.38 -13.99 9.07
C ILE A 21 30.46 -13.30 7.70
N LEU A 22 31.32 -13.78 6.81
CA LEU A 22 31.48 -13.20 5.48
C LEU A 22 30.16 -13.25 4.68
N THR A 23 29.43 -14.36 4.77
CA THR A 23 28.10 -14.47 4.15
C THR A 23 27.14 -13.42 4.67
N VAL A 24 27.08 -13.17 5.99
CA VAL A 24 26.22 -12.12 6.56
C VAL A 24 26.67 -10.73 6.11
N ILE A 25 27.97 -10.45 6.12
CA ILE A 25 28.52 -9.15 5.70
C ILE A 25 28.14 -8.82 4.25
N ILE A 26 28.06 -9.83 3.38
CA ILE A 26 27.69 -9.64 1.97
C ILE A 26 26.18 -9.61 1.78
N LEU A 27 25.45 -10.58 2.33
CA LEU A 27 24.02 -10.73 2.06
C LEU A 27 23.16 -9.69 2.77
N LEU A 28 23.55 -9.23 3.97
CA LEU A 28 22.73 -8.27 4.70
C LEU A 28 22.61 -6.93 3.96
N PRO A 29 23.70 -6.28 3.48
CA PRO A 29 23.58 -5.07 2.68
C PRO A 29 22.80 -5.26 1.39
N LEU A 30 22.99 -6.39 0.69
CA LEU A 30 22.23 -6.71 -0.52
C LEU A 30 20.73 -6.84 -0.25
N GLY A 31 20.36 -7.48 0.87
CA GLY A 31 18.98 -7.61 1.32
C GLY A 31 18.35 -6.26 1.62
N LEU A 32 19.06 -5.39 2.35
CA LEU A 32 18.60 -4.03 2.66
C LEU A 32 18.46 -3.15 1.42
N PHE A 33 19.41 -3.26 0.48
CA PHE A 33 19.34 -2.56 -0.79
C PHE A 33 18.11 -3.01 -1.60
N GLY A 34 17.89 -4.33 -1.72
CA GLY A 34 16.71 -4.87 -2.41
C GLY A 34 15.40 -4.41 -1.76
N LEU A 35 15.30 -4.46 -0.42
CA LEU A 35 14.12 -3.95 0.30
C LEU A 35 13.85 -2.47 0.01
N ARG A 36 14.90 -1.65 -0.07
CA ARG A 36 14.79 -0.24 -0.41
C ARG A 36 14.32 -0.05 -1.85
N GLN A 37 14.90 -0.77 -2.79
CA GLN A 37 14.53 -0.70 -4.20
C GLN A 37 13.06 -1.10 -4.41
N ASN A 38 12.61 -2.18 -3.76
CA ASN A 38 11.22 -2.62 -3.81
C ASN A 38 10.26 -1.51 -3.37
N ASN A 39 10.60 -0.83 -2.27
CA ASN A 39 9.78 0.23 -1.70
C ASN A 39 9.77 1.50 -2.56
N LEU A 40 10.92 1.90 -3.13
CA LEU A 40 11.01 3.04 -4.04
C LEU A 40 10.15 2.82 -5.30
N GLN A 41 10.28 1.65 -5.94
CA GLN A 41 9.50 1.31 -7.13
C GLN A 41 7.98 1.29 -6.84
N MET A 42 7.58 0.82 -5.65
CA MET A 42 6.18 0.91 -5.22
C MET A 42 5.72 2.37 -5.11
N GLY A 43 6.57 3.24 -4.56
CA GLY A 43 6.29 4.68 -4.47
C GLY A 43 6.09 5.33 -5.85
N GLU A 44 6.95 5.01 -6.81
CA GLU A 44 6.84 5.48 -8.20
C GLU A 44 5.54 5.01 -8.86
N LEU A 45 5.20 3.72 -8.72
CA LEU A 45 3.96 3.16 -9.26
C LEU A 45 2.73 3.77 -8.61
N LYS A 46 2.78 4.08 -7.32
CA LYS A 46 1.71 4.78 -6.62
C LYS A 46 1.52 6.20 -7.15
N LEU A 47 2.61 6.93 -7.42
CA LEU A 47 2.54 8.24 -8.06
C LEU A 47 1.92 8.13 -9.46
N ALA A 48 2.31 7.13 -10.24
CA ALA A 48 1.71 6.90 -11.57
C ALA A 48 0.18 6.64 -11.51
N VAL A 49 -0.32 5.99 -10.46
CA VAL A 49 -1.78 5.85 -10.23
C VAL A 49 -2.43 7.21 -9.97
N ILE A 50 -1.80 8.06 -9.15
CA ILE A 50 -2.30 9.40 -8.84
C ILE A 50 -2.30 10.27 -10.11
N ASP A 51 -1.21 10.24 -10.88
CA ASP A 51 -1.10 10.99 -12.13
C ASP A 51 -2.16 10.55 -13.16
N ALA A 52 -2.41 9.23 -13.28
CA ALA A 52 -3.46 8.69 -14.13
C ALA A 52 -4.87 9.08 -13.66
N ASP A 53 -5.08 9.13 -12.34
CA ASP A 53 -6.34 9.58 -11.74
C ASP A 53 -6.62 11.06 -12.05
N GLU A 54 -5.60 11.92 -11.88
CA GLU A 54 -5.66 13.35 -12.22
C GLU A 54 -5.92 13.56 -13.72
N ALA A 55 -5.20 12.84 -14.58
CA ALA A 55 -5.37 12.90 -16.04
C ALA A 55 -6.73 12.36 -16.51
N GLY A 56 -7.40 11.54 -15.71
CA GLY A 56 -8.69 10.95 -16.04
C GLY A 56 -8.61 9.77 -17.02
N VAL A 57 -7.41 9.27 -17.33
CA VAL A 57 -7.18 8.16 -18.27
C VAL A 57 -6.08 7.22 -17.74
N GLY A 58 -6.19 5.92 -18.03
CA GLY A 58 -5.15 4.93 -17.72
C GLY A 58 -5.10 4.42 -16.28
N GLN A 59 -6.11 4.71 -15.45
CA GLN A 59 -6.13 4.33 -14.03
C GLN A 59 -6.04 2.81 -13.83
N GLN A 60 -6.74 2.03 -14.66
CA GLN A 60 -6.75 0.57 -14.55
C GLN A 60 -5.38 -0.04 -14.82
N GLU A 61 -4.65 0.48 -15.83
CA GLU A 61 -3.30 0.03 -16.15
C GLU A 61 -2.31 0.38 -15.04
N ALA A 62 -2.39 1.60 -14.52
CA ALA A 62 -1.55 2.03 -13.40
C ALA A 62 -1.83 1.22 -12.12
N LEU A 63 -3.10 0.95 -11.82
CA LEU A 63 -3.49 0.12 -10.68
C LEU A 63 -3.04 -1.33 -10.85
N ASP A 64 -3.13 -1.90 -12.05
CA ASP A 64 -2.64 -3.25 -12.33
C ASP A 64 -1.12 -3.33 -12.12
N ALA A 65 -0.36 -2.38 -12.67
CA ALA A 65 1.08 -2.30 -12.50
C ALA A 65 1.50 -2.19 -11.02
N LEU A 66 0.83 -1.32 -10.25
CA LEU A 66 1.04 -1.21 -8.81
C LEU A 66 0.71 -2.53 -8.09
N SER A 67 -0.46 -3.11 -8.36
CA SER A 67 -0.90 -4.33 -7.69
C SER A 67 0.06 -5.49 -7.95
N LYS A 68 0.48 -5.68 -9.20
CA LYS A 68 1.44 -6.69 -9.62
C LYS A 68 2.74 -6.54 -8.85
N HIS A 69 3.28 -5.33 -8.79
CA HIS A 69 4.52 -5.06 -8.05
C HIS A 69 4.39 -5.36 -6.56
N VAL A 70 3.29 -4.94 -5.93
CA VAL A 70 3.05 -5.15 -4.50
C VAL A 70 2.90 -6.64 -4.17
N PHE A 71 2.24 -7.41 -5.03
CA PHE A 71 2.04 -8.84 -4.80
C PHE A 71 3.28 -9.70 -5.08
N THR A 72 4.27 -9.18 -5.81
CA THR A 72 5.51 -9.92 -6.12
C THR A 72 6.73 -9.49 -5.30
N HIS A 73 6.65 -8.39 -4.54
CA HIS A 73 7.77 -7.86 -3.75
C HIS A 73 7.36 -7.59 -2.30
N MET A 74 8.12 -8.06 -1.32
CA MET A 74 7.89 -7.71 0.09
C MET A 74 8.29 -6.26 0.40
N ASN A 75 7.82 -5.73 1.53
CA ASN A 75 8.06 -4.35 1.98
C ASN A 75 7.46 -3.27 1.05
N THR A 76 6.31 -3.60 0.44
CA THR A 76 5.62 -2.74 -0.55
C THR A 76 4.13 -2.55 -0.24
N SER A 77 3.63 -2.97 0.93
CA SER A 77 2.24 -2.72 1.32
C SER A 77 1.93 -1.22 1.29
N THR A 78 0.83 -0.84 0.66
CA THR A 78 0.47 0.56 0.44
C THR A 78 -1.03 0.71 0.20
N GLU A 79 -1.47 1.96 0.18
CA GLU A 79 -2.85 2.33 -0.07
C GLU A 79 -2.90 3.55 -0.99
N VAL A 80 -3.82 3.55 -1.95
CA VAL A 80 -4.03 4.64 -2.90
C VAL A 80 -5.51 4.99 -3.02
N GLU A 81 -5.82 6.28 -3.16
CA GLU A 81 -7.18 6.80 -3.36
C GLU A 81 -7.26 7.47 -4.73
N LEU A 82 -8.32 7.18 -5.48
CA LEU A 82 -8.64 7.84 -6.75
C LEU A 82 -9.47 9.11 -6.48
N ALA A 83 -8.84 10.10 -5.86
CA ALA A 83 -9.49 11.31 -5.38
C ALA A 83 -10.10 12.14 -6.52
N SER A 84 -9.38 12.29 -7.65
CA SER A 84 -9.86 13.06 -8.80
C SER A 84 -11.04 12.37 -9.47
N THR A 85 -11.03 11.04 -9.60
CA THR A 85 -12.18 10.29 -10.10
C THR A 85 -13.38 10.44 -9.19
N TYR A 86 -13.19 10.33 -7.87
CA TYR A 86 -14.26 10.55 -6.90
C TYR A 86 -14.85 11.95 -7.03
N ASP A 87 -14.01 12.98 -7.08
CA ASP A 87 -14.43 14.37 -7.18
C ASP A 87 -15.18 14.66 -8.50
N ARG A 88 -14.76 14.04 -9.63
CA ARG A 88 -15.50 14.11 -10.91
C ARG A 88 -16.91 13.51 -10.81
N VAL A 89 -17.05 12.36 -10.16
CA VAL A 89 -18.36 11.71 -9.99
C VAL A 89 -19.27 12.54 -9.07
N VAL A 90 -18.71 13.08 -7.99
CA VAL A 90 -19.43 14.00 -7.09
C VAL A 90 -19.90 15.25 -7.86
N ALA A 91 -19.03 15.85 -8.67
CA ALA A 91 -19.37 17.01 -9.49
C ALA A 91 -20.49 16.68 -10.50
N GLN A 92 -20.47 15.49 -11.11
CA GLN A 92 -21.52 15.05 -12.02
C GLN A 92 -22.87 14.92 -11.30
N ILE A 93 -22.90 14.23 -10.16
CA ILE A 93 -24.11 14.06 -9.32
C ILE A 93 -24.71 15.42 -8.93
N GLN A 94 -23.85 16.37 -8.54
CA GLN A 94 -24.28 17.72 -8.19
C GLN A 94 -24.79 18.49 -9.41
N SER A 95 -24.17 18.33 -10.57
CA SER A 95 -24.64 18.94 -11.82
C SER A 95 -26.01 18.41 -12.24
N ASP A 96 -26.24 17.09 -12.14
CA ASP A 96 -27.52 16.45 -12.46
C ASP A 96 -28.62 16.86 -11.46
N ALA A 97 -28.27 17.01 -10.17
CA ALA A 97 -29.18 17.53 -9.18
C ALA A 97 -29.49 19.01 -9.40
N SER A 98 -28.53 19.82 -9.81
CA SER A 98 -28.72 21.26 -10.09
C SER A 98 -29.76 21.53 -11.18
N GLN A 99 -29.95 20.60 -12.12
CA GLN A 99 -31.01 20.71 -13.14
C GLN A 99 -32.42 20.57 -12.55
N ASN A 100 -32.54 19.90 -11.41
CA ASN A 100 -33.79 19.67 -10.70
C ASN A 100 -33.96 20.60 -9.48
N LEU A 101 -32.92 21.35 -9.13
CA LEU A 101 -32.94 22.28 -8.00
C LEU A 101 -33.40 23.66 -8.43
N VAL A 102 -34.17 24.29 -7.54
CA VAL A 102 -34.61 25.68 -7.68
C VAL A 102 -33.42 26.66 -7.64
N ASN A 103 -32.28 26.26 -7.05
CA ASN A 103 -31.06 27.10 -6.99
C ASN A 103 -29.74 26.29 -7.08
N PRO A 104 -29.10 26.24 -8.26
CA PRO A 104 -27.80 25.59 -8.49
C PRO A 104 -26.65 26.14 -7.62
N GLN A 105 -26.71 27.42 -7.23
CA GLN A 105 -25.60 28.12 -6.56
C GLN A 105 -25.40 27.67 -5.10
N LEU A 106 -26.39 26.99 -4.51
CA LEU A 106 -26.29 26.47 -3.13
C LEU A 106 -25.21 25.38 -3.01
N PHE A 107 -24.97 24.61 -4.07
CA PHE A 107 -23.93 23.58 -4.08
C PHE A 107 -22.52 24.18 -4.11
N GLU A 108 -22.27 25.16 -4.97
CA GLU A 108 -20.98 25.86 -5.00
C GLU A 108 -20.68 26.56 -3.67
N GLN A 109 -21.70 27.18 -3.06
CA GLN A 109 -21.57 27.81 -1.74
C GLN A 109 -21.28 26.78 -0.65
N GLY A 110 -21.96 25.62 -0.68
CA GLY A 110 -21.69 24.52 0.24
C GLY A 110 -20.27 23.98 0.10
N GLN A 111 -19.80 23.78 -1.13
CA GLN A 111 -18.41 23.34 -1.39
C GLN A 111 -17.40 24.35 -0.84
N ALA A 112 -17.61 25.65 -1.07
CA ALA A 112 -16.75 26.71 -0.54
C ALA A 112 -16.78 26.76 1.01
N ALA A 113 -17.96 26.64 1.61
CA ALA A 113 -18.14 26.64 3.06
C ALA A 113 -17.49 25.41 3.74
N CYS A 114 -17.49 24.27 3.04
CA CYS A 114 -16.96 23.00 3.54
C CYS A 114 -15.52 22.71 3.07
N ALA A 115 -14.87 23.62 2.33
CA ALA A 115 -13.53 23.41 1.78
C ALA A 115 -12.47 23.09 2.86
N SER A 116 -12.60 23.68 4.05
CA SER A 116 -11.71 23.47 5.20
C SER A 116 -11.92 22.13 5.91
N ARG A 117 -12.98 21.39 5.59
CA ARG A 117 -13.30 20.12 6.24
C ARG A 117 -12.42 18.98 5.70
N PRO A 118 -12.05 18.01 6.55
CA PRO A 118 -11.43 16.77 6.10
C PRO A 118 -12.29 16.07 5.05
N SER A 119 -11.66 15.45 4.05
CA SER A 119 -12.35 14.84 2.91
C SER A 119 -13.42 13.82 3.35
N ALA A 120 -13.23 13.12 4.47
CA ALA A 120 -14.16 12.12 5.01
C ALA A 120 -15.54 12.68 5.38
N VAL A 121 -15.62 13.93 5.83
CA VAL A 121 -16.88 14.57 6.28
C VAL A 121 -17.32 15.71 5.36
N ARG A 122 -16.50 16.06 4.36
CA ARG A 122 -16.75 17.18 3.46
C ARG A 122 -18.06 17.03 2.70
N GLN A 123 -18.37 15.84 2.17
CA GLN A 123 -19.59 15.63 1.40
C GLN A 123 -20.86 15.74 2.25
N GLN A 124 -20.83 15.18 3.46
CA GLN A 124 -21.93 15.35 4.42
C GLN A 124 -22.15 16.83 4.75
N CYS A 125 -21.07 17.58 4.97
CA CYS A 125 -21.15 19.02 5.21
C CYS A 125 -21.81 19.78 4.05
N VAL A 126 -21.46 19.47 2.80
CA VAL A 126 -22.07 20.11 1.62
C VAL A 126 -23.57 19.78 1.56
N GLN A 127 -23.94 18.53 1.81
CA GLN A 127 -25.35 18.11 1.83
C GLN A 127 -26.13 18.84 2.92
N ASP A 128 -25.62 18.86 4.14
CA ASP A 128 -26.25 19.55 5.28
C ASP A 128 -26.38 21.05 5.02
N TYR A 129 -25.39 21.67 4.35
CA TYR A 129 -25.44 23.07 3.96
C TYR A 129 -26.57 23.34 2.96
N VAL A 130 -26.71 22.52 1.93
CA VAL A 130 -27.76 22.66 0.92
C VAL A 130 -29.13 22.49 1.58
N VAL A 131 -29.31 21.48 2.44
CA VAL A 131 -30.56 21.26 3.18
C VAL A 131 -30.90 22.49 4.03
N ALA A 132 -29.93 23.01 4.80
CA ALA A 132 -30.15 24.14 5.70
C ALA A 132 -30.42 25.48 4.98
N ASN A 133 -29.95 25.65 3.75
CA ASN A 133 -30.07 26.88 2.97
C ASN A 133 -31.09 26.77 1.82
N SER A 134 -31.75 25.62 1.66
CA SER A 134 -32.86 25.44 0.72
C SER A 134 -34.17 25.99 1.31
N ASN A 135 -35.02 26.57 0.46
CA ASN A 135 -36.34 27.04 0.90
C ASN A 135 -37.23 25.84 1.25
N ALA A 136 -37.94 25.90 2.38
CA ALA A 136 -38.87 24.85 2.81
C ALA A 136 -39.93 24.60 1.72
N GLY A 137 -39.81 23.48 1.00
CA GLY A 137 -40.69 23.09 -0.11
C GLY A 137 -40.02 23.02 -1.49
N ALA A 138 -38.75 23.41 -1.63
CA ALA A 138 -37.93 22.96 -2.76
C ALA A 138 -37.50 21.52 -2.48
N ASP A 139 -37.78 20.59 -3.40
CA ASP A 139 -37.35 19.19 -3.29
C ASP A 139 -35.85 19.14 -3.00
N VAL A 140 -35.52 18.90 -1.74
CA VAL A 140 -34.15 18.72 -1.30
C VAL A 140 -33.74 17.38 -1.90
N VAL A 141 -33.10 17.41 -3.07
CA VAL A 141 -32.61 16.20 -3.71
C VAL A 141 -31.64 15.56 -2.73
N ASN A 142 -32.06 14.45 -2.13
CA ASN A 142 -31.18 13.64 -1.31
C ASN A 142 -30.14 13.05 -2.27
N LEU A 143 -28.93 13.60 -2.24
CA LEU A 143 -27.86 13.14 -3.10
C LEU A 143 -27.23 11.91 -2.48
N GLU A 144 -27.46 10.77 -3.13
CA GLU A 144 -26.74 9.55 -2.84
C GLU A 144 -25.30 9.72 -3.37
N TYR A 145 -24.37 10.09 -2.48
CA TYR A 145 -22.95 10.14 -2.85
C TYR A 145 -22.39 8.71 -2.94
N PRO A 146 -21.48 8.46 -3.87
CA PRO A 146 -20.86 7.15 -3.97
C PRO A 146 -20.00 6.89 -2.73
N GLU A 147 -20.00 5.63 -2.29
CA GLU A 147 -19.21 5.22 -1.14
C GLU A 147 -17.71 5.36 -1.45
N LYS A 148 -16.98 6.05 -0.58
CA LYS A 148 -15.53 6.27 -0.74
C LYS A 148 -14.71 4.99 -0.82
N GLY A 149 -15.22 3.89 -0.25
CA GLY A 149 -14.57 2.58 -0.30
C GLY A 149 -14.31 2.08 -1.72
N PHE A 150 -15.15 2.46 -2.70
CA PHE A 150 -14.96 2.06 -4.09
C PHE A 150 -13.80 2.78 -4.80
N TYR A 151 -13.27 3.84 -4.21
CA TYR A 151 -12.18 4.64 -4.77
C TYR A 151 -10.87 4.48 -3.99
N ARG A 152 -10.86 3.61 -2.96
CA ARG A 152 -9.72 3.38 -2.08
C ARG A 152 -9.23 1.96 -2.22
N PHE A 153 -7.98 1.79 -2.63
CA PHE A 153 -7.37 0.50 -2.90
C PHE A 153 -6.23 0.27 -1.92
N SER A 154 -6.38 -0.74 -1.06
CA SER A 154 -5.34 -1.19 -0.13
C SER A 154 -4.66 -2.45 -0.66
N PHE A 155 -3.36 -2.38 -0.87
CA PHE A 155 -2.53 -3.49 -1.36
C PHE A 155 -1.60 -3.98 -0.26
N TYR A 156 -1.57 -5.30 -0.05
CA TYR A 156 -0.76 -5.94 0.99
C TYR A 156 0.29 -6.84 0.36
N SER A 157 1.55 -6.54 0.66
CA SER A 157 2.69 -7.32 0.19
C SER A 157 2.86 -8.63 0.96
N PRO A 158 3.40 -9.69 0.33
CA PRO A 158 3.80 -10.91 1.03
C PRO A 158 4.87 -10.62 2.09
N ARG A 159 4.92 -11.44 3.14
CA ARG A 159 5.98 -11.33 4.17
C ARG A 159 7.36 -11.69 3.65
N TRP A 160 7.43 -12.50 2.59
CA TRP A 160 8.66 -12.91 1.93
C TRP A 160 8.39 -13.12 0.44
N THR A 161 9.35 -12.76 -0.39
CA THR A 161 9.28 -12.90 -1.85
C THR A 161 10.56 -13.53 -2.38
N PRO A 162 10.51 -14.32 -3.47
CA PRO A 162 11.69 -14.98 -4.03
C PRO A 162 12.54 -14.04 -4.91
N ASP A 163 12.75 -12.80 -4.46
CA ASP A 163 13.54 -11.77 -5.13
C ASP A 163 14.92 -11.60 -4.47
N LEU A 164 15.72 -10.64 -4.96
CA LEU A 164 17.05 -10.36 -4.42
C LEU A 164 16.97 -10.12 -2.90
N ALA A 165 16.04 -9.28 -2.47
CA ALA A 165 15.84 -8.99 -1.05
C ALA A 165 15.52 -10.26 -0.25
N GLY A 166 14.60 -11.10 -0.75
CA GLY A 166 14.15 -12.29 -0.04
C GLY A 166 15.22 -13.35 0.12
N TRP A 167 15.96 -13.65 -0.95
CA TRP A 167 17.04 -14.63 -0.87
C TRP A 167 18.20 -14.14 -0.01
N SER A 168 18.55 -12.85 -0.11
CA SER A 168 19.59 -12.25 0.72
C SER A 168 19.24 -12.26 2.21
N LEU A 169 18.01 -11.89 2.57
CA LEU A 169 17.56 -11.92 3.97
C LEU A 169 17.41 -13.34 4.50
N LEU A 170 16.90 -14.28 3.69
CA LEU A 170 16.80 -15.68 4.07
C LEU A 170 18.19 -16.28 4.33
N GLY A 171 19.14 -16.05 3.43
CA GLY A 171 20.53 -16.52 3.60
C GLY A 171 21.20 -15.90 4.82
N THR A 172 20.92 -14.62 5.10
CA THR A 172 21.38 -13.95 6.32
C THR A 172 20.79 -14.60 7.57
N ALA A 173 19.47 -14.82 7.62
CA ALA A 173 18.79 -15.43 8.76
C ALA A 173 19.30 -16.85 9.04
N VAL A 174 19.43 -17.67 7.99
CA VAL A 174 19.99 -19.03 8.11
C VAL A 174 21.43 -18.99 8.62
N SER A 175 22.27 -18.09 8.10
CA SER A 175 23.67 -17.97 8.54
C SER A 175 23.77 -17.56 10.01
N VAL A 176 22.93 -16.63 10.47
CA VAL A 176 22.84 -16.21 11.87
C VAL A 176 22.41 -17.37 12.77
N LEU A 177 21.38 -18.12 12.37
CA LEU A 177 20.91 -19.30 13.12
C LEU A 177 22.02 -20.37 13.25
N LEU A 178 22.78 -20.62 12.18
CA LEU A 178 23.93 -21.53 12.21
C LEU A 178 25.05 -21.03 13.12
N MET A 179 25.34 -19.72 13.13
CA MET A 179 26.33 -19.15 14.06
C MET A 179 25.90 -19.36 15.51
N ILE A 180 24.65 -19.06 15.85
CA ILE A 180 24.10 -19.28 17.19
C ILE A 180 24.21 -20.76 17.57
N PHE A 181 23.79 -21.65 16.69
CA PHE A 181 23.88 -23.10 16.92
C PHE A 181 25.32 -23.54 17.21
N LYS A 182 26.31 -23.08 16.45
CA LYS A 182 27.72 -23.43 16.66
C LYS A 182 28.25 -22.90 18.00
N VAL A 183 27.87 -21.68 18.40
CA VAL A 183 28.25 -21.11 19.70
C VAL A 183 27.66 -21.92 20.86
N VAL A 184 26.37 -22.25 20.78
CA VAL A 184 25.68 -23.04 21.80
C VAL A 184 26.26 -24.45 21.89
N HIS A 185 26.49 -25.11 20.74
CA HIS A 185 27.08 -26.45 20.71
C HIS A 185 28.49 -26.48 21.32
N LYS A 186 29.35 -25.51 20.98
CA LYS A 186 30.70 -25.36 21.56
C LYS A 186 30.64 -25.13 23.08
N LYS A 187 29.64 -24.39 23.57
CA LYS A 187 29.47 -24.14 25.01
C LYS A 187 29.00 -25.39 25.78
N ILE A 188 28.15 -26.22 25.17
CA ILE A 188 27.60 -27.45 25.79
C ILE A 188 28.60 -28.61 25.74
N ARG A 189 29.43 -28.69 24.69
CA ARG A 189 30.51 -29.68 24.54
C ARG A 189 31.86 -28.96 24.45
N PRO A 190 32.41 -28.50 25.59
CA PRO A 190 33.72 -27.84 25.63
C PRO A 190 34.85 -28.78 25.19
#